data_AF-A0A8T6FX61-F1
#
_entry.id   AF-A0A8T6FX61-F1
#
_cell.length_a   1.000
_cell.length_b   1.000
_cell.length_c   1.000
_cell.angle_alpha   90.00
_cell.angle_beta   90.00
_cell.angle_gamma   90.00
#
_symmetry.space_group_name_H-M   'P 1'
#
loop_
_entity.id
_entity.type
_entity.pdbx_description
1 polymer ?
#
loop_
_entity_poly.entity_id
_entity_poly.type
_entity_poly.pdbx_seq_one_letter_code
_entity_poly.pdbx_strand_id
1 'polypeptide(L)'
;RGGGGGADIRPDHAAEARGIVWRIDAAEGDALDRQEGVHATPPRYRRIEVAVTTEAGEVLDCLAYQVVEPQAGHIAPSAAYLETMLLGARAAGLSEAYIAQIEVIAAG
;
A
#
# COMPACT_ATOMS: atom_id res chain seq x y z
N ARG A 1 -6.21 1.18 -16.40
CA ARG A 1 -6.92 0.65 -15.21
C ARG A 1 -6.88 -0.87 -15.30
N GLY A 2 -6.14 -1.54 -14.40
CA GLY A 2 -6.05 -3.00 -14.37
C GLY A 2 -7.30 -3.60 -13.71
N GLY A 3 -7.84 -4.67 -14.27
CA GLY A 3 -9.05 -5.35 -13.77
C GLY A 3 -8.73 -6.34 -12.64
N GLY A 4 -8.30 -5.87 -11.48
CA GLY A 4 -8.04 -6.71 -10.31
C GLY A 4 -8.08 -5.93 -8.99
N GLY A 5 -7.83 -6.61 -7.87
CA GLY A 5 -7.82 -6.02 -6.53
C GLY A 5 -6.71 -4.99 -6.33
N GLY A 6 -6.99 -3.93 -5.58
CA GLY A 6 -5.99 -2.97 -5.09
C GLY A 6 -5.44 -3.40 -3.72
N ALA A 7 -4.24 -2.92 -3.38
CA ALA A 7 -3.64 -3.17 -2.07
C ALA A 7 -4.35 -2.38 -0.96
N ASP A 8 -4.42 -2.96 0.24
CA ASP A 8 -5.02 -2.36 1.42
C ASP A 8 -4.15 -2.69 2.64
N ILE A 9 -4.20 -1.83 3.66
CA ILE A 9 -3.55 -2.09 4.95
C ILE A 9 -4.60 -2.05 6.05
N ARG A 10 -4.62 -3.07 6.91
CA ARG A 10 -5.58 -3.18 8.02
C ARG A 10 -4.85 -3.43 9.33
N PRO A 11 -5.35 -2.89 10.45
CA PRO A 11 -4.79 -3.19 11.76
C PRO A 11 -4.86 -4.70 12.04
N ASP A 12 -3.71 -5.29 12.33
CA ASP A 12 -3.56 -6.67 12.79
C ASP A 12 -2.34 -6.71 13.73
N HIS A 13 -2.53 -7.21 14.95
CA HIS A 13 -1.47 -7.25 15.97
C HIS A 13 -0.44 -8.35 15.73
N ALA A 14 -0.73 -9.31 14.85
CA ALA A 14 0.15 -10.44 14.54
C ALA A 14 0.83 -10.31 13.17
N ALA A 15 0.52 -9.27 12.40
CA ALA A 15 1.03 -9.07 11.05
C ALA A 15 1.96 -7.85 10.95
N GLU A 16 2.79 -7.86 9.91
CA GLU A 16 3.68 -6.77 9.53
C GLU A 16 3.42 -6.41 8.06
N ALA A 17 3.36 -5.12 7.75
CA ALA A 17 3.41 -4.61 6.39
C ALA A 17 4.67 -3.75 6.22
N ARG A 18 5.49 -4.08 5.23
CA ARG A 18 6.66 -3.29 4.83
C ARG A 18 6.35 -2.48 3.58
N GLY A 19 6.90 -1.28 3.53
CA GLY A 19 6.71 -0.34 2.45
C GLY A 19 7.83 0.68 2.37
N ILE A 20 7.58 1.75 1.62
CA ILE A 20 8.56 2.80 1.34
C ILE A 20 8.01 4.11 1.89
N VAL A 21 8.81 4.82 2.69
CA VAL A 21 8.46 6.16 3.17
C VAL A 21 8.97 7.19 2.17
N TRP A 22 8.06 8.01 1.65
CA TRP A 22 8.38 9.12 0.76
C TRP A 22 8.22 10.44 1.49
N ARG A 23 9.21 11.32 1.37
CA ARG A 23 9.08 12.73 1.77
C ARG A 23 8.57 13.52 0.57
N ILE A 24 7.38 14.07 0.68
CA ILE A 24 6.69 14.85 -0.34
C ILE A 24 6.42 16.26 0.18
N ASP A 25 6.17 17.22 -0.72
CA ASP A 25 5.65 18.52 -0.31
C ASP A 25 4.20 18.38 0.13
N ALA A 26 3.80 19.08 1.21
CA ALA A 26 2.41 19.10 1.66
C ALA A 26 1.45 19.57 0.55
N ALA A 27 1.90 20.44 -0.35
CA ALA A 27 1.14 20.89 -1.51
C ALA A 27 0.81 19.76 -2.50
N GLU A 28 1.56 18.66 -2.51
CA GLU A 28 1.32 17.50 -3.37
C GLU A 28 0.27 16.53 -2.80
N GLY A 29 -0.12 16.70 -1.52
CA GLY A 29 -1.08 15.82 -0.84
C GLY A 29 -2.42 15.73 -1.57
N ASP A 30 -2.91 16.83 -2.12
CA ASP A 30 -4.15 16.87 -2.91
C ASP A 30 -4.06 16.08 -4.21
N ALA A 31 -2.87 16.01 -4.81
CA ALA A 31 -2.65 15.21 -6.03
C ALA A 31 -2.69 13.72 -5.71
N LEU A 32 -2.09 13.30 -4.59
CA LEU A 32 -2.19 11.93 -4.09
C LEU A 32 -3.62 11.55 -3.74
N ASP A 33 -4.36 12.42 -3.05
CA ASP A 33 -5.77 12.17 -2.72
C ASP A 33 -6.65 11.93 -3.95
N ARG A 34 -6.40 12.69 -5.02
CA ARG A 34 -7.08 12.46 -6.30
C ARG A 34 -6.70 11.13 -6.93
N GLN A 35 -5.41 10.73 -6.86
CA GLN A 35 -4.94 9.46 -7.39
C GLN A 35 -5.57 8.28 -6.64
N GLU A 36 -5.61 8.35 -5.31
CA GLU A 36 -6.19 7.33 -4.42
C GLU A 36 -7.73 7.38 -4.39
N GLY A 37 -8.34 8.38 -5.04
CA GLY A 37 -9.79 8.50 -5.14
C GLY A 37 -10.45 8.83 -3.79
N VAL A 38 -9.79 9.62 -2.95
CA VAL A 38 -10.34 10.16 -1.69
C VAL A 38 -11.56 11.04 -1.95
N HIS A 39 -11.53 11.80 -3.05
CA HIS A 39 -12.64 12.69 -3.44
C HIS A 39 -13.65 12.03 -4.39
N ALA A 40 -13.51 10.72 -4.67
CA ALA A 40 -14.49 10.01 -5.48
C ALA A 40 -15.83 9.87 -4.72
N THR A 41 -16.91 9.59 -5.44
CA THR A 41 -18.23 9.34 -4.83
C THR A 41 -18.76 7.99 -5.33
N PRO A 42 -18.75 6.93 -4.49
CA PRO A 42 -18.19 6.87 -3.13
C PRO A 42 -16.64 6.96 -3.12
N PRO A 43 -16.01 7.37 -2.01
CA PRO A 43 -14.56 7.42 -1.87
C PRO A 43 -13.98 6.00 -1.90
N ARG A 44 -12.82 5.83 -2.54
CA ARG A 44 -12.16 4.52 -2.65
C ARG A 44 -11.27 4.25 -1.44
N TYR A 45 -10.46 5.24 -1.09
CA TYR A 45 -9.56 5.22 0.05
C TYR A 45 -9.81 6.43 0.94
N ARG A 46 -9.37 6.33 2.19
CA ARG A 46 -9.27 7.43 3.16
C ARG A 46 -7.84 7.56 3.64
N ARG A 47 -7.41 8.79 3.97
CA ARG A 47 -6.14 9.01 4.67
C ARG A 47 -6.19 8.39 6.07
N ILE A 48 -5.07 7.81 6.48
CA ILE A 48 -4.81 7.35 7.84
C ILE A 48 -3.40 7.77 8.25
N GLU A 49 -3.20 7.98 9.55
CA GLU A 49 -1.88 8.16 10.15
C GLU A 49 -1.38 6.80 10.65
N VAL A 50 -0.12 6.49 10.37
CA VAL A 50 0.56 5.26 10.79
C VAL A 50 1.93 5.59 11.35
N ALA A 51 2.28 4.96 12.47
CA ALA A 51 3.65 4.99 12.98
C ALA A 51 4.45 3.87 12.30
N VAL A 52 5.56 4.22 11.64
CA VAL A 52 6.42 3.29 10.91
C VAL A 52 7.79 3.23 11.56
N THR A 53 8.26 2.02 11.87
CA THR A 53 9.63 1.80 12.33
C THR A 53 10.53 1.54 11.12
N THR A 54 11.55 2.38 10.94
CA THR A 54 12.57 2.22 9.89
C THR A 54 13.54 1.09 10.23
N GLU A 55 14.33 0.63 9.25
CA GLU A 55 15.38 -0.36 9.49
C GLU A 55 16.47 0.13 10.45
N ALA A 56 16.64 1.45 10.58
CA ALA A 56 17.54 2.07 11.55
C ALA A 56 16.93 2.16 12.97
N GLY A 57 15.67 1.76 13.15
CA GLY A 57 14.94 1.80 14.42
C GLY A 57 14.28 3.14 14.75
N GLU A 58 14.34 4.13 13.87
CA GLU A 58 13.59 5.39 14.00
C GLU A 58 12.10 5.15 13.78
N VAL A 59 11.26 5.80 14.57
CA VAL A 59 9.80 5.81 14.39
C VAL A 59 9.38 7.10 13.71
N LEU A 60 8.65 6.97 12.60
CA LEU A 60 8.14 8.08 11.80
C LEU A 60 6.61 8.08 11.80
N ASP A 61 6.02 9.24 12.02
CA ASP A 61 4.59 9.45 11.78
C ASP A 61 4.37 9.73 10.28
N CYS A 62 3.65 8.82 9.63
CA CYS A 62 3.46 8.82 8.19
C CYS A 62 1.97 8.87 7.83
N LEU A 63 1.68 9.43 6.66
CA LEU A 63 0.36 9.29 6.03
C LEU A 63 0.34 8.05 5.13
N ALA A 64 -0.76 7.32 5.18
CA ALA A 64 -1.05 6.23 4.27
C ALA A 64 -2.54 6.25 3.86
N TYR A 65 -2.92 5.34 2.99
CA TYR A 65 -4.28 5.21 2.48
C TYR A 65 -4.83 3.82 2.79
N GLN A 66 -6.07 3.78 3.29
CA GLN A 66 -6.79 2.54 3.59
C GLN A 66 -8.11 2.50 2.82
N VAL A 67 -8.49 1.33 2.32
CA VAL A 67 -9.75 1.12 1.61
C VAL A 67 -10.94 1.47 2.52
N VAL A 68 -11.90 2.25 2.01
CA VAL A 68 -13.08 2.67 2.80
C VAL A 68 -14.06 1.52 2.99
N GLU A 69 -14.37 0.81 1.90
CA GLU A 69 -15.31 -0.31 1.89
C GLU A 69 -14.63 -1.53 1.25
N PRO A 70 -13.94 -2.36 2.06
CA PRO A 70 -13.27 -3.54 1.53
C PRO A 70 -14.29 -4.59 1.07
N GLN A 71 -14.05 -5.15 -0.11
CA GLN A 71 -14.84 -6.28 -0.59
C GLN A 71 -14.54 -7.54 0.24
N ALA A 72 -15.54 -8.42 0.38
CA ALA A 72 -15.39 -9.67 1.09
C ALA A 72 -14.59 -10.68 0.24
N GLY A 73 -13.64 -11.35 0.88
CA GLY A 73 -12.76 -12.32 0.22
C GLY A 73 -11.53 -11.68 -0.43
N HIS A 74 -10.58 -12.54 -0.83
CA HIS A 74 -9.42 -12.11 -1.58
C HIS A 74 -9.78 -11.88 -3.05
N ILE A 75 -9.27 -10.80 -3.63
CA ILE A 75 -9.39 -10.49 -5.05
C ILE A 75 -7.99 -10.29 -5.58
N ALA A 76 -7.54 -11.23 -6.42
CA ALA A 76 -6.19 -11.18 -6.95
C ALA A 76 -5.92 -9.86 -7.69
N PRO A 77 -4.72 -9.28 -7.52
CA PRO A 77 -4.31 -8.12 -8.29
C PRO A 77 -4.19 -8.48 -9.78
N SER A 78 -4.39 -7.50 -10.66
CA SER A 78 -4.03 -7.70 -12.07
C SER A 78 -2.52 -7.94 -12.20
N ALA A 79 -2.08 -8.75 -13.18
CA ALA A 79 -0.66 -9.04 -13.40
C ALA A 79 0.21 -7.78 -13.52
N ALA A 80 -0.26 -6.76 -14.24
CA ALA A 80 0.47 -5.49 -14.39
C ALA A 80 0.60 -4.71 -13.07
N TYR A 81 -0.41 -4.78 -12.20
CA TYR A 81 -0.36 -4.14 -10.88
C TYR A 81 0.62 -4.88 -9.96
N LEU A 82 0.57 -6.21 -9.95
CA LEU A 82 1.52 -7.04 -9.21
C LEU A 82 2.96 -6.79 -9.67
N GLU A 83 3.21 -6.78 -10.99
CA GLU A 83 4.53 -6.50 -11.56
C GLU A 83 5.06 -5.13 -11.10
N THR A 84 4.22 -4.10 -11.12
CA THR A 84 4.58 -2.75 -10.65
C THR A 84 4.98 -2.77 -9.17
N MET A 85 4.21 -3.47 -8.33
CA MET A 85 4.51 -3.60 -6.90
C MET A 85 5.83 -4.35 -6.65
N LEU A 86 6.09 -5.44 -7.37
CA LEU A 86 7.32 -6.21 -7.23
C LEU A 86 8.55 -5.43 -7.72
N LEU A 87 8.41 -4.65 -8.80
CA LEU A 87 9.46 -3.74 -9.27
C LEU A 87 9.79 -2.67 -8.22
N GLY A 88 8.76 -2.05 -7.63
CA GLY A 88 8.92 -1.07 -6.56
C GLY A 88 9.61 -1.66 -5.32
N ALA A 89 9.17 -2.85 -4.89
CA ALA A 89 9.76 -3.56 -3.75
C ALA A 89 11.25 -3.88 -3.96
N ARG A 90 11.62 -4.37 -5.15
CA ARG A 90 13.03 -4.64 -5.52
C ARG A 90 13.86 -3.37 -5.59
N ALA A 91 13.34 -2.32 -6.24
CA ALA A 91 14.04 -1.05 -6.36
C ALA A 91 14.29 -0.38 -4.99
N ALA A 92 13.41 -0.62 -4.02
CA ALA A 92 13.55 -0.16 -2.65
C ALA A 92 14.47 -1.04 -1.77
N GLY A 93 14.94 -2.19 -2.29
CA GLY A 93 15.81 -3.10 -1.54
C GLY A 93 15.09 -3.94 -0.48
N LEU A 94 13.77 -4.14 -0.60
CA LEU A 94 13.07 -5.09 0.27
C LEU A 94 13.63 -6.51 0.08
N SER A 95 13.63 -7.30 1.15
CA SER A 95 14.23 -8.63 1.11
C SER A 95 13.49 -9.56 0.15
N GLU A 96 14.24 -10.47 -0.48
CA GLU A 96 13.66 -11.50 -1.35
C GLU A 96 12.60 -12.35 -0.63
N ALA A 97 12.76 -12.56 0.68
CA ALA A 97 11.77 -13.24 1.50
C ALA A 97 10.44 -12.49 1.56
N TYR A 98 10.46 -11.15 1.67
CA TYR A 98 9.24 -10.34 1.67
C TYR A 98 8.62 -10.25 0.27
N ILE A 99 9.44 -10.13 -0.77
CA ILE A 99 8.99 -10.14 -2.17
C ILE A 99 8.27 -11.47 -2.49
N ALA A 100 8.83 -12.60 -2.06
CA ALA A 100 8.19 -13.91 -2.22
C ALA A 100 6.84 -14.01 -1.48
N GLN A 101 6.69 -13.36 -0.31
CA GLN A 101 5.40 -13.31 0.39
C GLN A 101 4.34 -12.56 -0.42
N ILE A 102 4.72 -11.45 -1.08
CA ILE A 102 3.82 -10.70 -1.97
C ILE A 102 3.32 -11.61 -3.11
N GLU A 103 4.22 -12.37 -3.74
CA GLU A 103 3.88 -13.29 -4.84
C GLU A 103 2.94 -14.41 -4.37
N VAL A 104 3.19 -15.00 -3.20
CA VAL A 104 2.34 -16.04 -2.61
C VAL A 104 0.93 -15.50 -2.30
N ILE A 105 0.83 -14.32 -1.69
CA ILE A 105 -0.46 -13.70 -1.35
C ILE A 105 -1.25 -13.36 -2.62
N ALA A 106 -0.57 -12.87 -3.66
CA ALA A 106 -1.22 -12.48 -4.91
C ALA A 106 -1.72 -13.68 -5.75
N ALA A 107 -1.24 -14.89 -5.49
CA ALA A 107 -1.65 -16.11 -6.16
C ALA A 107 -2.80 -16.88 -5.47
N GLY A 108 -3.13 -16.51 -4.22
CA GLY A 108 -4.24 -17.09 -3.44
C GLY A 108 -5.60 -16.52 -3.81
#